data_AF-W7QN44-F1
#
_entry.id   AF-W7QN44-F1
#
_cell.length_a   1.000
_cell.length_b   1.000
_cell.length_c   1.000
_cell.angle_alpha   90.00
_cell.angle_beta   90.00
_cell.angle_gamma   90.00
#
_symmetry.space_group_name_H-M   'P 1'
#
loop_
_entity.id
_entity.type
_entity.pdbx_description
1 polymer ?
#
loop_
_entity_poly.entity_id
_entity_poly.type
_entity_poly.pdbx_seq_one_letter_code
_entity_poly.pdbx_strand_id
1 'polypeptide(L)'
;MSSIDERPDFSTIADLFLLHGSMQSPAFLDGRLCASLALHELSASGWLEEVCLGLGVEQPRDRESGEALLDWRRLTLETLADSSLNYEPLLPDELYSLAERAQGLREWTLGFLEVIEDAGGEAREVGLPRCARPSTTWRHWLPWRPISMTAPKMRTICLR
;
A
#
# COMPACT_ATOMS: atom_id res chain seq x y z
N MET A 1 -23.58 -9.00 2.06
CA MET A 1 -22.95 -8.29 3.19
C MET A 1 -21.87 -7.42 2.59
N SER A 2 -21.94 -6.12 2.79
CA SER A 2 -21.00 -5.16 2.20
C SER A 2 -19.63 -5.33 2.84
N SER A 3 -18.57 -5.41 2.03
CA SER A 3 -17.17 -5.57 2.44
C SER A 3 -16.63 -4.47 3.38
N ILE A 4 -17.45 -3.46 3.69
CA ILE A 4 -17.15 -2.31 4.55
C ILE A 4 -17.04 -2.74 6.03
N ASP A 5 -17.79 -3.76 6.46
CA ASP A 5 -17.87 -4.20 7.86
C ASP A 5 -16.63 -4.99 8.33
N GLU A 6 -15.71 -5.31 7.41
CA GLU A 6 -14.49 -6.08 7.68
C GLU A 6 -13.23 -5.21 7.72
N ARG A 7 -13.34 -3.90 7.46
CA ARG A 7 -12.17 -3.01 7.49
C ARG A 7 -11.70 -2.79 8.92
N PRO A 8 -10.39 -2.87 9.22
CA PRO A 8 -9.90 -2.46 10.51
C PRO A 8 -10.23 -0.99 10.74
N ASP A 9 -10.84 -0.70 11.89
CA ASP A 9 -11.09 0.67 12.32
C ASP A 9 -9.78 1.41 12.64
N PHE A 10 -9.88 2.72 12.80
CA PHE A 10 -8.73 3.56 13.08
C PHE A 10 -7.99 3.15 14.37
N SER A 11 -8.75 2.81 15.41
CA SER A 11 -8.20 2.43 16.72
C SER A 11 -7.37 1.14 16.64
N THR A 12 -7.84 0.14 15.88
CA THR A 12 -7.13 -1.13 15.65
C THR A 12 -5.78 -0.91 14.99
N ILE A 13 -5.71 -0.06 13.97
CA ILE A 13 -4.44 0.28 13.31
C ILE A 13 -3.55 1.12 14.24
N ALA A 14 -4.12 2.06 14.98
CA ALA A 14 -3.37 2.86 15.96
C ALA A 14 -2.73 1.98 17.04
N ASP A 15 -3.46 1.01 17.59
CA ASP A 15 -2.94 0.04 18.56
C ASP A 15 -1.83 -0.82 17.97
N LEU A 16 -1.97 -1.23 16.70
CA LEU A 16 -0.92 -1.95 15.99
C LEU A 16 0.34 -1.09 15.82
N PHE A 17 0.23 0.21 15.60
CA PHE A 17 1.39 1.11 15.52
C PHE A 17 2.07 1.26 16.87
N LEU A 18 1.29 1.43 17.93
CA LEU A 18 1.78 1.50 19.32
C LEU A 18 2.48 0.19 19.74
N LEU A 19 1.98 -0.97 19.29
CA LEU A 19 2.59 -2.27 19.55
C LEU A 19 4.03 -2.37 18.97
N HIS A 20 4.30 -1.66 17.89
CA HIS A 20 5.61 -1.52 17.25
C HIS A 20 6.43 -0.33 17.81
N GLY A 21 5.88 0.43 18.76
CA GLY A 21 6.55 1.59 19.37
C GLY A 21 6.50 2.86 18.51
N SER A 22 5.66 2.91 17.48
CA SER A 22 5.53 4.07 16.59
C SER A 22 4.49 5.06 17.11
N MET A 23 4.81 6.36 17.04
CA MET A 23 3.89 7.48 17.27
C MET A 23 3.43 8.13 15.97
N GLN A 24 3.72 7.49 14.83
CA GLN A 24 3.35 7.96 13.51
C GLN A 24 1.82 7.92 13.34
N SER A 25 1.24 8.89 12.65
CA SER A 25 -0.22 8.98 12.46
C SER A 25 -0.76 7.88 11.51
N PRO A 26 -1.68 7.00 11.93
CA PRO A 26 -2.27 6.01 11.05
C PRO A 26 -2.87 6.62 9.77
N ALA A 27 -3.53 7.79 9.90
CA ALA A 27 -4.12 8.49 8.77
C ALA A 27 -3.05 8.94 7.75
N PHE A 28 -1.94 9.49 8.22
CA PHE A 28 -0.84 9.90 7.34
C PHE A 28 -0.25 8.73 6.55
N LEU A 29 0.01 7.59 7.22
CA LEU A 29 0.60 6.44 6.54
C LEU A 29 -0.41 5.78 5.59
N ASP A 30 -1.69 5.71 5.96
CA ASP A 30 -2.75 5.27 5.05
C ASP A 30 -2.78 6.12 3.78
N GLY A 31 -2.66 7.45 3.90
CA GLY A 31 -2.58 8.36 2.75
C GLY A 31 -1.42 8.02 1.82
N ARG A 32 -0.21 7.88 2.37
CA ARG A 32 0.97 7.46 1.58
C ARG A 32 0.75 6.12 0.89
N LEU A 33 0.31 5.12 1.64
CA LEU A 33 0.14 3.76 1.16
C LEU A 33 -0.95 3.64 0.09
N CYS A 34 -2.06 4.38 0.25
CA CYS A 34 -3.14 4.41 -0.75
C CYS A 34 -2.67 5.08 -2.05
N ALA A 35 -1.91 6.18 -1.98
CA ALA A 35 -1.30 6.77 -3.16
C ALA A 35 -0.33 5.81 -3.86
N SER A 36 0.51 5.10 -3.08
CA SER A 36 1.43 4.10 -3.62
C SER A 36 0.70 2.96 -4.33
N LEU A 37 -0.40 2.45 -3.77
CA LEU A 37 -1.24 1.43 -4.44
C LEU A 37 -1.93 1.97 -5.70
N ALA A 38 -2.30 3.25 -5.72
CA ALA A 38 -2.98 3.87 -6.86
C ALA A 38 -2.02 4.19 -8.02
N LEU A 39 -0.77 4.57 -7.73
CA LEU A 39 0.21 5.01 -8.72
C LEU A 39 1.18 3.91 -9.15
N HIS A 40 1.36 2.87 -8.34
CA HIS A 40 2.37 1.84 -8.54
C HIS A 40 1.83 0.43 -8.30
N GLU A 41 2.48 -0.55 -8.93
CA GLU A 41 2.25 -1.97 -8.64
C GLU A 41 2.95 -2.35 -7.32
N LEU A 42 2.30 -2.08 -6.19
CA LEU A 42 2.84 -2.36 -4.87
C LEU A 42 2.52 -3.79 -4.42
N SER A 43 3.52 -4.67 -4.49
CA SER A 43 3.42 -6.05 -3.99
C SER A 43 3.12 -6.13 -2.48
N ALA A 44 2.67 -7.30 -2.00
CA ALA A 44 2.45 -7.53 -0.57
C ALA A 44 3.72 -7.36 0.27
N SER A 45 4.88 -7.82 -0.23
CA SER A 45 6.16 -7.61 0.44
C SER A 45 6.60 -6.16 0.42
N GLY A 46 6.38 -5.44 -0.69
CA GLY A 46 6.69 -4.01 -0.78
C GLY A 46 5.81 -3.18 0.17
N TRP A 47 4.53 -3.53 0.29
CA TRP A 47 3.65 -2.92 1.29
C TRP A 47 4.18 -3.10 2.71
N LEU A 48 4.55 -4.32 3.09
CA LEU A 48 5.10 -4.57 4.43
C LEU A 48 6.40 -3.79 4.67
N GLU A 49 7.25 -3.66 3.65
CA GLU A 49 8.47 -2.85 3.72
C GLU A 49 8.14 -1.37 3.97
N GLU A 50 7.24 -0.77 3.18
CA GLU A 50 6.79 0.62 3.36
C GLU A 50 6.15 0.85 4.74
N VAL A 51 5.31 -0.08 5.21
CA VAL A 51 4.72 -0.01 6.54
C VAL A 51 5.81 -0.07 7.61
N CYS A 52 6.73 -1.04 7.55
CA CYS A 52 7.80 -1.18 8.54
C CYS A 52 8.69 0.07 8.56
N LEU A 53 9.00 0.64 7.39
CA LEU A 53 9.71 1.92 7.28
C LEU A 53 8.93 3.06 7.96
N GLY A 54 7.63 3.18 7.71
CA GLY A 54 6.76 4.17 8.37
C GLY A 54 6.65 3.99 9.89
N LEU A 55 6.72 2.75 10.36
CA LEU A 55 6.74 2.39 11.77
C LEU A 55 8.13 2.54 12.42
N GLY A 56 9.20 2.71 11.64
CA GLY A 56 10.57 2.77 12.14
C GLY A 56 11.12 1.42 12.65
N VAL A 57 10.62 0.30 12.12
CA VAL A 57 11.06 -1.06 12.46
C VAL A 57 11.58 -1.79 11.22
N GLU A 58 12.42 -2.81 11.40
CA GLU A 58 12.93 -3.62 10.28
C GLU A 58 11.92 -4.66 9.79
N GLN A 59 11.04 -5.12 10.68
CA GLN A 59 10.04 -6.16 10.42
C GLN A 59 8.89 -6.07 11.43
N PRO A 60 7.73 -6.68 11.15
CA PRO A 60 6.66 -6.80 12.14
C PRO A 60 7.14 -7.51 13.40
N ARG A 61 6.56 -7.13 14.55
CA ARG A 61 6.90 -7.67 15.86
C ARG A 61 6.79 -9.19 15.92
N ASP A 62 5.71 -9.72 15.35
CA ASP A 62 5.38 -11.14 15.30
C ASP A 62 4.51 -11.46 14.07
N ARG A 63 4.16 -12.73 13.92
CA ARG A 63 3.38 -13.22 12.78
C ARG A 63 1.97 -12.62 12.73
N GLU A 64 1.31 -12.49 13.87
CA GLU A 64 -0.05 -11.95 13.97
C GLU A 64 -0.07 -10.48 13.54
N SER A 65 0.90 -9.69 13.99
CA SER A 65 1.11 -8.32 13.54
C SER A 65 1.31 -8.24 12.02
N GLY A 66 2.13 -9.14 11.46
CA GLY A 66 2.35 -9.21 10.01
C GLY A 66 1.10 -9.57 9.21
N GLU A 67 0.28 -10.50 9.72
CA GLU A 67 -1.00 -10.89 9.13
C GLU A 67 -1.99 -9.70 9.15
N ALA A 68 -2.12 -8.99 10.28
CA ALA A 68 -2.97 -7.81 10.40
C ALA A 68 -2.57 -6.67 9.43
N LEU A 69 -1.27 -6.40 9.28
CA LEU A 69 -0.76 -5.40 8.33
C LEU A 69 -1.04 -5.78 6.87
N LEU A 70 -1.02 -7.08 6.53
CA LEU A 70 -1.36 -7.57 5.20
C LEU A 70 -2.87 -7.59 4.95
N ASP A 71 -3.68 -7.84 5.97
CA ASP A 71 -5.13 -7.75 5.87
C ASP A 71 -5.58 -6.31 5.63
N TRP A 72 -4.97 -5.32 6.29
CA TRP A 72 -5.17 -3.91 5.98
C TRP A 72 -4.92 -3.62 4.49
N ARG A 73 -3.80 -4.11 3.92
CA ARG A 73 -3.52 -3.99 2.47
C ARG A 73 -4.63 -4.58 1.61
N ARG A 74 -5.03 -5.81 1.92
CA ARG A 74 -6.02 -6.57 1.14
C ARG A 74 -7.33 -5.79 1.06
N LEU A 75 -7.83 -5.31 2.20
CA LEU A 75 -9.08 -4.55 2.29
C LEU A 75 -8.97 -3.19 1.58
N THR A 76 -7.85 -2.50 1.70
CA THR A 76 -7.59 -1.26 0.96
C THR A 76 -7.59 -1.50 -0.56
N LEU A 77 -6.98 -2.59 -1.04
CA LEU A 77 -7.00 -2.92 -2.46
C LEU A 77 -8.40 -3.30 -2.97
N GLU A 78 -9.14 -4.08 -2.19
CA GLU A 78 -10.51 -4.47 -2.53
C GLU A 78 -11.42 -3.25 -2.66
N THR A 79 -11.31 -2.28 -1.74
CA THR A 79 -12.10 -1.04 -1.77
C THR A 79 -11.68 -0.07 -2.87
N LEU A 80 -10.38 0.06 -3.15
CA LEU A 80 -9.89 0.87 -4.27
C LEU A 80 -10.29 0.29 -5.64
N ALA A 81 -10.40 -1.03 -5.75
CA ALA A 81 -10.82 -1.71 -6.97
C ALA A 81 -12.36 -1.77 -7.14
N ASP A 82 -13.13 -1.39 -6.12
CA ASP A 82 -14.59 -1.48 -6.16
C ASP A 82 -15.20 -0.41 -7.09
N SER A 83 -15.90 -0.88 -8.11
CA SER A 83 -16.63 -0.05 -9.09
C SER A 83 -17.71 0.86 -8.48
N SER A 84 -18.14 0.59 -7.25
CA SER A 84 -19.12 1.41 -6.53
C SER A 84 -18.53 2.68 -5.92
N LEU A 85 -17.21 2.89 -6.01
CA LEU A 85 -16.50 4.07 -5.50
C LEU A 85 -16.71 4.30 -3.98
N ASN A 86 -16.86 3.22 -3.22
CA ASN A 86 -17.07 3.23 -1.77
C ASN A 86 -15.75 3.20 -0.97
N TYR A 87 -14.64 3.64 -1.57
CA TYR A 87 -13.39 3.78 -0.82
C TYR A 87 -13.53 4.93 0.19
N GLU A 88 -13.13 4.67 1.43
CA GLU A 88 -13.00 5.68 2.47
C GLU A 88 -11.54 5.71 2.98
N PRO A 89 -10.97 6.87 3.30
CA PRO A 89 -9.66 6.96 3.95
C PRO A 89 -9.70 6.41 5.38
N LEU A 90 -8.58 5.90 5.91
CA LEU A 90 -8.48 5.52 7.32
C LEU A 90 -8.37 6.79 8.18
N LEU A 91 -9.49 7.23 8.74
CA LEU A 91 -9.58 8.45 9.57
C LEU A 91 -10.08 8.13 10.97
N PRO A 92 -9.78 8.97 11.97
CA PRO A 92 -10.41 8.86 13.29
C PRO A 92 -11.94 8.83 13.15
N ASP A 93 -12.57 7.89 13.83
CA ASP A 93 -14.02 7.61 13.75
C ASP A 93 -14.85 8.52 14.69
N GLU A 94 -16.13 8.19 14.92
CA GLU A 94 -17.02 8.95 15.79
C GLU A 94 -16.63 8.97 17.28
N LEU A 95 -15.67 8.15 17.71
CA LEU A 95 -15.12 8.21 19.07
C LEU A 95 -14.24 9.45 19.29
N TYR A 96 -13.83 10.11 18.21
CA TYR A 96 -12.99 11.30 18.22
C TYR A 96 -13.78 12.58 17.93
N SER A 97 -13.29 13.71 18.44
CA SER A 97 -13.89 15.01 18.18
C SER A 97 -13.78 15.40 16.70
N LEU A 98 -14.69 16.26 16.22
CA LEU A 98 -14.64 16.77 14.84
C LEU A 98 -13.28 17.40 14.50
N ALA A 99 -12.64 18.07 15.45
CA ALA A 99 -11.33 18.67 15.27
C ALA A 99 -10.23 17.62 15.05
N GLU A 100 -10.26 16.52 15.80
CA GLU A 100 -9.32 15.41 15.64
C GLU A 100 -9.51 14.69 14.30
N ARG A 101 -10.76 14.48 13.88
CA ARG A 101 -11.05 13.91 12.55
C ARG A 101 -10.57 14.82 11.41
N ALA A 102 -10.76 16.14 11.55
CA ALA A 102 -10.28 17.11 10.58
C ALA A 102 -8.74 17.11 10.51
N GLN A 103 -8.07 16.95 11.64
CA GLN A 103 -6.62 16.79 11.69
C GLN A 103 -6.17 15.49 11.02
N GLY A 104 -6.87 14.37 11.28
CA GLY A 104 -6.61 13.10 10.60
C GLY A 104 -6.77 13.21 9.08
N LEU A 105 -7.81 13.90 8.59
CA LEU A 105 -7.99 14.12 7.15
C LEU A 105 -6.87 14.97 6.53
N ARG A 106 -6.42 16.00 7.25
CA ARG A 106 -5.25 16.80 6.83
C ARG A 106 -4.01 15.92 6.72
N GLU A 107 -3.75 15.09 7.72
CA GLU A 107 -2.60 14.19 7.75
C GLU A 107 -2.65 13.14 6.65
N TRP A 108 -3.82 12.54 6.41
CA TRP A 108 -4.03 11.63 5.28
C TRP A 108 -3.72 12.30 3.95
N THR A 109 -4.23 13.53 3.75
CA THR A 109 -3.99 14.31 2.53
C THR A 109 -2.51 14.60 2.33
N LEU A 110 -1.79 14.97 3.40
CA LEU A 110 -0.35 15.21 3.36
C LEU A 110 0.41 13.95 2.94
N GLY A 111 0.11 12.80 3.55
CA GLY A 111 0.73 11.54 3.16
C GLY A 111 0.45 11.16 1.71
N PHE A 112 -0.78 11.33 1.25
CA PHE A 112 -1.14 11.06 -0.15
C PHE A 112 -0.38 11.96 -1.13
N LEU A 113 -0.27 13.25 -0.82
CA LEU A 113 0.45 14.23 -1.65
C LEU A 113 1.95 13.97 -1.71
N GLU A 114 2.59 13.53 -0.63
CA GLU A 114 4.02 13.20 -0.63
C GLU A 114 4.36 12.18 -1.72
N VAL A 115 3.53 11.15 -1.90
CA VAL A 115 3.76 10.12 -2.93
C VAL A 115 3.47 10.66 -4.34
N ILE A 116 2.48 11.54 -4.52
CA ILE A 116 2.25 12.22 -5.81
C ILE A 116 3.45 13.07 -6.19
N GLU A 117 3.98 13.83 -5.24
CA GLU A 117 5.14 14.70 -5.43
C GLU A 117 6.40 13.88 -5.78
N ASP A 118 6.64 12.79 -5.05
CA ASP A 118 7.75 11.86 -5.27
C ASP A 118 7.66 11.14 -6.63
N ALA A 119 6.45 10.81 -7.09
CA ALA A 119 6.23 10.24 -8.41
C ALA A 119 6.58 11.21 -9.56
N GLY A 120 6.91 12.47 -9.23
CA GLY A 120 7.11 13.57 -10.16
C GLY A 120 5.74 14.04 -10.64
N GLY A 121 5.32 15.23 -10.21
CA GLY A 121 4.04 15.87 -10.51
C GLY A 121 3.72 16.13 -12.01
N GLU A 122 4.29 15.34 -12.92
CA GLU A 122 3.85 15.22 -14.29
C GLU A 122 2.88 14.04 -14.36
N ALA A 123 1.58 14.36 -14.35
CA ALA A 123 0.56 13.44 -14.81
C ALA A 123 1.07 12.74 -16.07
N ARG A 124 1.31 11.43 -15.97
CA ARG A 124 1.76 10.52 -17.04
C ARG A 124 1.31 11.04 -18.42
N GLU A 125 2.19 11.73 -19.15
CA GLU A 125 2.06 11.75 -20.59
C GLU A 125 2.21 10.29 -21.03
N VAL A 126 1.11 9.75 -21.57
CA VAL A 126 0.98 8.34 -21.96
C VAL A 126 2.09 7.98 -22.93
N GLY A 127 3.14 7.30 -22.43
CA GLY A 127 4.34 6.98 -23.21
C GLY A 127 5.06 5.71 -22.75
N LEU A 128 4.37 4.55 -22.85
CA LEU A 128 4.88 3.16 -22.95
C LEU A 128 5.76 2.57 -21.80
N PRO A 129 5.65 1.25 -21.52
CA PRO A 129 6.07 0.65 -20.26
C PRO A 129 7.57 0.29 -20.22
N ARG A 130 8.24 0.58 -19.10
CA ARG A 130 9.49 -0.08 -18.72
C ARG A 130 9.21 -1.09 -17.60
N CYS A 131 9.38 -2.36 -17.89
CA CYS A 131 9.39 -3.41 -16.87
C CYS A 131 10.57 -3.17 -15.91
N ALA A 132 10.29 -2.93 -14.63
CA ALA A 132 11.30 -2.83 -13.58
C ALA A 132 11.70 -4.24 -13.07
N ARG A 133 13.00 -4.42 -12.75
CA ARG A 133 13.56 -5.68 -12.23
C ARG A 133 13.31 -5.79 -10.72
N PRO A 134 13.04 -6.98 -10.18
CA PRO A 134 13.00 -7.17 -8.72
C PRO A 134 14.41 -7.15 -8.10
N SER A 135 14.52 -6.54 -6.92
CA SER A 135 15.70 -6.52 -6.05
C SER A 135 15.93 -7.89 -5.38
N THR A 136 17.20 -8.23 -5.13
CA THR A 136 17.66 -9.61 -4.87
C THR A 136 17.64 -10.06 -3.41
N THR A 137 17.02 -9.32 -2.49
CA THR A 137 17.28 -9.46 -1.04
C THR A 137 16.51 -10.55 -0.31
N TRP A 138 15.45 -11.14 -0.88
CA TRP A 138 14.59 -12.09 -0.14
C TRP A 138 14.56 -13.51 -0.74
N ARG A 139 15.72 -14.12 -0.98
CA ARG A 139 15.82 -15.52 -1.47
C ARG A 139 15.51 -16.59 -0.42
N HIS A 140 15.41 -16.23 0.86
CA HIS A 140 15.32 -17.20 1.96
C HIS A 140 13.88 -17.56 2.39
N TRP A 141 12.84 -17.00 1.74
CA TRP A 141 11.44 -17.24 2.10
C TRP A 141 10.53 -17.83 0.99
N LEU A 142 11.08 -18.38 -0.10
CA LEU A 142 10.26 -19.04 -1.15
C LEU A 142 10.81 -20.42 -1.54
N PRO A 143 10.06 -21.53 -1.31
CA PRO A 143 10.45 -22.85 -1.78
C PRO A 143 9.73 -23.21 -3.09
N TRP A 144 10.02 -22.56 -4.22
CA TRP A 144 9.54 -23.02 -5.53
C TRP A 144 10.61 -22.86 -6.63
N ARG A 145 10.90 -23.97 -7.32
CA ARG A 145 11.95 -24.15 -8.35
C ARG A 145 11.64 -23.35 -9.64
N PRO A 146 12.66 -22.93 -10.42
CA PRO A 146 12.44 -22.25 -11.68
C PRO A 146 11.98 -23.25 -12.76
N ILE A 147 10.87 -22.95 -13.43
CA ILE A 147 10.57 -23.52 -14.75
C ILE A 147 11.45 -22.78 -15.74
N SER A 148 12.36 -23.51 -16.39
CA SER A 148 13.13 -23.02 -17.52
C SER A 148 12.18 -22.70 -18.68
N MET A 149 12.01 -21.42 -19.02
CA MET A 149 11.45 -21.02 -20.32
C MET A 149 12.57 -20.45 -21.18
N THR A 150 12.98 -21.26 -22.16
CA THR A 150 13.73 -20.85 -23.34
C THR A 150 12.91 -19.86 -24.16
N ALA A 151 13.56 -18.79 -24.62
CA ALA A 151 12.96 -17.77 -25.48
C ALA A 151 12.56 -18.30 -26.87
N PRO A 152 11.56 -17.70 -27.53
CA PRO A 152 11.52 -17.65 -28.98
C PRO A 152 11.65 -16.22 -29.51
N LYS A 153 12.52 -16.08 -30.52
CA LYS A 153 12.74 -14.88 -31.35
C LYS A 153 11.44 -14.44 -32.02
N MET A 154 11.00 -13.19 -31.84
CA MET A 154 9.97 -12.58 -32.68
C MET A 154 10.60 -11.91 -33.91
N ARG A 155 10.09 -12.31 -35.08
CA ARG A 155 10.41 -11.78 -36.40
C ARG A 155 9.62 -10.49 -36.65
N THR A 156 10.31 -9.49 -37.21
CA THR A 156 9.75 -8.29 -37.81
C THR A 156 8.78 -8.64 -38.94
N ILE A 157 7.55 -8.11 -38.90
CA ILE A 157 6.67 -8.01 -40.06
C ILE A 157 6.33 -6.53 -40.24
N CYS A 158 6.92 -5.93 -41.28
CA CYS A 158 6.41 -4.70 -41.88
C CYS A 158 5.26 -5.09 -42.82
N LEU A 159 4.11 -4.46 -42.69
CA LEU A 159 3.07 -4.48 -43.72
C LEU A 159 2.92 -3.07 -44.31
N ARG A 160 2.79 -3.07 -45.63
CA ARG A 160 2.75 -1.94 -46.56
C ARG A 160 1.52 -1.07 -46.40
#